data_AF-A0A533VKY6-F1
#
_entry.id   AF-A0A533VKY6-F1
#
_cell.length_a   1.000
_cell.length_b   1.000
_cell.length_c   1.000
_cell.angle_alpha   90.00
_cell.angle_beta   90.00
_cell.angle_gamma   90.00
#
_symmetry.space_group_name_H-M   'P 1'
#
loop_
_entity.id
_entity.type
_entity.pdbx_description
1 polymer ?
#
loop_
_entity_poly.entity_id
_entity_poly.type
_entity_poly.pdbx_seq_one_letter_code
_entity_poly.pdbx_strand_id
1 'polypeptide(L)' 'MDSKKAEEMATQFLQQHHSVLSIKKINLENGIWLVEVMVSPFGERTKKVRIDAKTGKIIGWQ' A
#
# COMPACT_ATOMS: atom_id res chain seq x y z
N MET A 1 12.76 4.76 -6.22
CA MET A 1 11.42 4.21 -6.49
C MET A 1 10.45 5.37 -6.54
N ASP A 2 9.56 5.40 -7.52
CA ASP A 2 8.49 6.42 -7.62
C ASP A 2 7.21 5.96 -6.92
N SER A 3 6.23 6.86 -6.82
CA SER A 3 4.93 6.59 -6.20
C SER A 3 4.16 5.50 -6.91
N LYS A 4 4.18 5.47 -8.25
CA LYS A 4 3.46 4.48 -9.05
C LYS A 4 3.95 3.06 -8.76
N LYS A 5 5.26 2.88 -8.68
CA LYS A 5 5.85 1.58 -8.33
C LYS A 5 5.51 1.17 -6.90
N ALA A 6 5.46 2.10 -5.95
CA ALA A 6 5.02 1.80 -4.58
C ALA A 6 3.54 1.37 -4.52
N GLU A 7 2.69 2.01 -5.32
CA GLU A 7 1.27 1.67 -5.51
C GLU A 7 1.09 0.26 -6.09
N GLU A 8 1.82 -0.07 -7.15
CA GLU A 8 1.79 -1.40 -7.76
C GLU A 8 2.23 -2.48 -6.76
N MET A 9 3.30 -2.22 -6.00
CA MET A 9 3.81 -3.15 -4.99
C MET A 9 2.83 -3.36 -3.82
N ALA A 10 2.24 -2.28 -3.31
CA ALA A 10 1.24 -2.36 -2.24
C ALA A 10 -0.01 -3.13 -2.69
N THR A 11 -0.46 -2.89 -3.92
CA THR A 11 -1.61 -3.57 -4.52
C THR A 11 -1.35 -5.06 -4.71
N GLN A 12 -0.24 -5.42 -5.35
CA GLN A 12 0.15 -6.82 -5.56
C GLN A 12 0.32 -7.58 -4.26
N PHE A 13 0.85 -6.93 -3.22
CA PHE A 13 0.98 -7.52 -1.89
C PHE A 13 -0.37 -7.77 -1.23
N LEU A 14 -1.24 -6.75 -1.19
CA LEU A 14 -2.54 -6.88 -0.53
C LEU A 14 -3.50 -7.80 -1.30
N GLN A 15 -3.38 -7.90 -2.62
CA GLN A 15 -4.17 -8.84 -3.43
C GLN A 15 -3.97 -10.32 -3.03
N GLN A 16 -2.82 -10.65 -2.42
CA GLN A 16 -2.56 -12.01 -1.91
C GLN A 16 -3.36 -12.35 -0.65
N HIS A 17 -3.83 -11.32 0.08
CA HIS A 17 -4.48 -11.49 1.38
C HIS A 17 -5.93 -10.98 1.41
N HIS A 18 -6.28 -10.05 0.51
CA HIS A 18 -7.57 -9.37 0.48
C HIS A 18 -8.02 -9.02 -0.94
N SER A 19 -9.32 -8.78 -1.11
CA SER A 19 -9.88 -8.19 -2.33
C SER A 19 -9.59 -6.69 -2.37
N VAL A 20 -8.50 -6.31 -3.04
CA VAL A 20 -8.16 -4.89 -3.26
C VAL A 20 -9.15 -4.25 -4.24
N LEU A 21 -9.72 -3.11 -3.85
CA LEU A 21 -10.64 -2.33 -4.67
C LEU A 21 -9.96 -1.14 -5.33
N SER A 22 -9.25 -0.33 -4.55
CA SER A 22 -8.62 0.90 -5.03
C SER A 22 -7.58 1.44 -4.05
N ILE A 23 -6.69 2.27 -4.55
CA ILE A 23 -5.79 3.07 -3.72
C ILE A 23 -6.51 4.34 -3.28
N LYS A 24 -6.50 4.59 -1.97
CA LYS A 24 -7.08 5.79 -1.36
C LYS A 24 -6.06 6.92 -1.28
N LYS A 25 -4.81 6.61 -0.92
CA LYS A 25 -3.76 7.63 -0.73
C LYS A 25 -2.36 7.03 -0.83
N ILE A 26 -1.41 7.83 -1.31
CA ILE A 26 0.00 7.51 -1.30
C ILE A 26 0.82 8.71 -0.82
N ASN A 27 1.66 8.50 0.19
CA ASN A 27 2.55 9.51 0.75
C ASN A 27 3.96 8.95 0.93
N LEU A 28 4.97 9.80 0.79
CA LEU A 28 6.37 9.48 1.14
C LEU A 28 6.73 10.25 2.41
N GLU A 29 7.02 9.52 3.49
CA GLU A 29 7.41 10.10 4.77
C GLU A 29 8.70 9.43 5.26
N ASN A 30 9.74 10.23 5.53
CA ASN A 30 11.03 9.75 6.04
C ASN A 30 11.64 8.57 5.25
N GLY A 31 11.47 8.57 3.92
CA GLY A 31 11.97 7.48 3.06
C GLY A 31 11.12 6.21 3.11
N ILE A 32 9.91 6.27 3.64
CA ILE A 32 8.93 5.19 3.66
C ILE A 32 7.70 5.61 2.87
N TRP A 33 7.33 4.84 1.85
CA TRP A 33 6.04 4.96 1.20
C TRP A 33 4.95 4.39 2.09
N LEU A 34 3.94 5.20 2.35
CA LEU A 34 2.72 4.83 3.04
C LEU A 34 1.59 4.81 2.02
N VAL A 35 1.10 3.61 1.73
CA VAL A 35 0.06 3.38 0.73
C VAL A 35 -1.20 2.90 1.43
N GLU A 36 -2.28 3.67 1.32
CA GLU A 36 -3.60 3.34 1.85
C GLU A 36 -4.46 2.73 0.75
N VAL A 37 -4.93 1.52 0.98
CA VAL A 37 -5.65 0.69 0.01
C VAL A 37 -6.98 0.25 0.59
N MET A 38 -8.06 0.40 -0.16
CA MET A 38 -9.39 -0.09 0.22
C MET A 38 -9.51 -1.57 -0.13
N VAL A 39 -9.82 -2.41 0.87
CA VAL A 39 -9.80 -3.88 0.73
C VAL A 39 -11.15 -4.55 1.01
N SER A 40 -12.23 -3.77 1.15
CA SER A 40 -13.58 -4.31 1.38
C SER A 40 -14.63 -3.48 0.65
N PRO A 41 -15.58 -4.11 -0.06
CA PRO A 41 -16.69 -3.42 -0.73
C PRO A 41 -17.78 -2.96 0.25
N PHE A 42 -17.85 -3.58 1.43
CA PHE A 42 -18.81 -3.26 2.47
C PHE A 42 -18.06 -2.82 3.75
N GLY A 43 -17.99 -1.51 3.96
CA GLY A 43 -17.37 -0.86 5.13
C GLY A 43 -15.94 -0.34 4.91
N GLU A 44 -15.54 0.69 5.67
CA GLU A 44 -14.25 1.39 5.62
C GLU A 44 -13.04 0.54 6.08
N ARG A 45 -12.83 -0.64 5.50
CA ARG A 45 -11.59 -1.39 5.69
C ARG A 45 -10.54 -0.85 4.72
N THR A 46 -9.81 0.15 5.20
CA THR A 46 -8.58 0.62 4.57
C THR A 46 -7.39 -0.07 5.23
N LYS A 47 -6.48 -0.60 4.41
CA LYS A 47 -5.20 -1.16 4.84
C LYS A 47 -4.08 -0.21 4.48
N LYS A 48 -3.10 -0.08 5.37
CA LYS A 48 -1.92 0.77 5.17
C LYS A 48 -0.69 -0.11 5.02
N VAL A 49 -0.04 -0.03 3.86
CA VAL A 49 1.21 -0.72 3.56
C VAL A 49 2.37 0.25 3.71
N ARG A 50 3.45 -0.20 4.36
CA ARG A 50 4.69 0.56 4.54
C ARG A 50 5.78 -0.07 3.69
N ILE A 51 6.36 0.70 2.78
CA ILE A 51 7.38 0.23 1.85
C ILE A 51 8.61 1.12 1.95
N ASP A 52 9.79 0.53 2.14
CA ASP A 52 11.05 1.25 2.12
C ASP A 52 11.30 1.83 0.71
N ALA A 53 11.47 3.16 0.62
CA ALA A 53 11.58 3.85 -0.66
C ALA A 53 12.89 3.59 -1.41
N LYS A 54 13.94 3.15 -0.70
CA LYS A 54 15.26 2.85 -1.27
C LYS A 54 15.33 1.42 -1.82
N THR A 55 14.78 0.47 -1.09
CA THR A 55 14.92 -0.98 -1.36
C THR A 55 13.66 -1.60 -1.94
N GLY A 56 12.50 -0.97 -1.79
CA GLY A 56 11.20 -1.54 -2.16
C GLY A 56 10.72 -2.63 -1.19
N LYS A 57 11.41 -2.88 -0.07
CA LYS A 57 10.97 -3.89 0.89
C LYS A 57 9.70 -3.44 1.62
N ILE A 58 8.75 -4.35 1.76
CA ILE A 58 7.57 -4.13 2.59
C ILE A 58 8.01 -4.27 4.05
N ILE A 59 7.91 -3.18 4.80
CA ILE A 59 8.31 -3.09 6.21
C ILE A 59 7.17 -3.57 7.12
N GLY A 60 5.92 -3.45 6.66
CA GLY A 60 4.75 -3.94 7.39
C GLY A 60 3.45 -3.42 6.79
N TRP A 61 2.34 -3.92 7.33
CA TRP A 61 0.99 -3.52 6.95
C TRP A 61 0.02 -3.63 8.12
N GLN A 62 -1.03 -2.82 8.15
CA GLN A 62 -2.11 -2.86 9.16
C GLN A 62 -3.46 -2.49 8.57
#